data_AF-A0A3A9FA77-F1
#
_entry.id   AF-A0A3A9FA77-F1
#
_cell.length_a   1.000
_cell.length_b   1.000
_cell.length_c   1.000
_cell.angle_alpha   90.00
_cell.angle_beta   90.00
_cell.angle_gamma   90.00
#
_symmetry.space_group_name_H-M   'P 1'
#
loop_
_entity.id
_entity.type
_entity.pdbx_description
1 polymer ?
#
loop_
_entity_poly.entity_id
_entity_poly.type
_entity_poly.pdbx_seq_one_letter_code
_entity_poly.pdbx_strand_id
1 'polypeptide(L)'
;MAAEDRLREREKAYAWAGALCGYAGADRAFLEDFWRRLTADEEIYEEFVYYLEHQDFLCKVKIEGYGLVDLMIFQIDHFRAVMDQDVADMRLNKDKMLLMAFHSLLRMRKDPEPFVKAMQGTTGTDRQI
;
A
#
# COMPACT_ATOMS: atom_id res chain seq x y z
N MET A 1 -20.77 14.03 -18.96
CA MET A 1 -19.32 13.95 -19.29
C MET A 1 -18.42 13.85 -18.05
N ALA A 2 -18.27 14.85 -17.17
CA ALA A 2 -17.32 14.75 -16.04
C ALA A 2 -17.71 13.72 -14.94
N ALA A 3 -19.01 13.47 -14.74
CA ALA A 3 -19.47 12.50 -13.73
C ALA A 3 -19.34 11.04 -14.19
N GLU A 4 -19.43 10.80 -15.50
CA GLU A 4 -19.29 9.46 -16.10
C GLU A 4 -17.84 8.98 -16.09
N ASP A 5 -16.90 9.91 -16.24
CA ASP A 5 -15.47 9.63 -16.20
C ASP A 5 -15.04 9.16 -14.80
N ARG A 6 -15.44 9.92 -13.76
CA ARG A 6 -15.21 9.55 -12.36
C ARG A 6 -15.80 8.20 -11.97
N LEU A 7 -16.96 7.84 -12.54
CA LEU A 7 -17.58 6.55 -12.26
C LEU A 7 -16.73 5.41 -12.85
N ARG A 8 -16.27 5.56 -14.09
CA ARG A 8 -15.42 4.57 -14.78
C ARG A 8 -14.07 4.41 -14.10
N GLU A 9 -13.43 5.49 -13.66
CA GLU A 9 -12.19 5.45 -12.88
C GLU A 9 -12.38 4.63 -11.61
N ARG A 10 -13.49 4.87 -10.90
CA ARG A 10 -13.81 4.20 -9.65
C ARG A 10 -14.13 2.72 -9.84
N GLU A 11 -14.81 2.35 -10.93
CA GLU A 11 -15.03 0.94 -11.30
C GLU A 11 -13.72 0.22 -11.63
N LYS A 12 -12.82 0.87 -12.39
CA LYS A 12 -11.48 0.32 -12.69
C LYS A 12 -10.66 0.13 -11.42
N ALA A 13 -10.65 1.13 -10.54
CA ALA A 13 -9.95 1.04 -9.25
C ALA A 13 -10.50 -0.08 -8.38
N TYR A 14 -11.83 -0.26 -8.33
CA TYR A 14 -12.46 -1.35 -7.58
C TYR A 14 -12.10 -2.73 -8.18
N ALA A 15 -12.17 -2.87 -9.50
CA ALA A 15 -11.79 -4.10 -10.19
C ALA A 15 -10.32 -4.46 -9.95
N TRP A 16 -9.44 -3.46 -10.00
CA TRP A 16 -8.02 -3.65 -9.72
C TRP A 16 -7.75 -3.99 -8.25
N ALA A 17 -8.40 -3.32 -7.30
CA ALA A 17 -8.33 -3.70 -5.88
C ALA A 17 -8.80 -5.15 -5.65
N GLY A 18 -9.84 -5.59 -6.38
CA GLY A 18 -10.29 -6.98 -6.38
C GLY A 18 -9.25 -7.95 -6.92
N ALA A 19 -8.56 -7.58 -8.01
CA ALA A 19 -7.44 -8.36 -8.54
C ALA A 19 -6.29 -8.45 -7.53
N LEU A 20 -5.90 -7.33 -6.91
CA LEU A 20 -4.88 -7.29 -5.85
C LEU A 20 -5.23 -8.20 -4.67
N CYS A 21 -6.49 -8.19 -4.22
CA CYS A 21 -6.96 -9.09 -3.17
C CYS A 21 -6.86 -10.56 -3.60
N GLY A 22 -7.21 -10.86 -4.86
CA GLY A 22 -7.02 -12.20 -5.43
C GLY A 22 -5.56 -12.66 -5.42
N TYR A 23 -4.62 -11.79 -5.82
CA TYR A 23 -3.18 -12.09 -5.77
C TYR A 23 -2.65 -12.23 -4.35
N ALA A 24 -3.18 -11.44 -3.40
CA ALA A 24 -2.82 -11.53 -2.00
C ALA A 24 -3.42 -12.75 -1.28
N GLY A 25 -4.36 -13.46 -1.91
CA GLY A 25 -5.15 -14.52 -1.27
C GLY A 25 -6.15 -13.99 -0.24
N ALA A 26 -6.55 -12.72 -0.36
CA ALA A 26 -7.48 -12.07 0.54
C ALA A 26 -8.93 -12.31 0.13
N ASP A 27 -9.81 -12.46 1.11
CA ASP A 27 -11.24 -12.71 0.90
C ASP A 27 -12.00 -11.41 0.51
N ARG A 28 -13.22 -11.56 -0.02
CA ARG A 28 -14.11 -10.46 -0.37
C ARG A 28 -14.37 -9.52 0.81
N ALA A 29 -14.48 -10.05 2.02
CA ALA A 29 -14.63 -9.22 3.22
C ALA A 29 -13.45 -8.25 3.43
N PHE A 30 -12.22 -8.68 3.10
CA PHE A 30 -11.03 -7.84 3.17
C PHE A 30 -11.07 -6.75 2.09
N LEU A 31 -11.46 -7.10 0.86
CA LEU A 31 -11.64 -6.14 -0.23
C LEU A 31 -12.65 -5.05 0.15
N GLU A 32 -13.80 -5.42 0.72
CA GLU A 32 -14.84 -4.46 1.10
C GLU A 32 -14.38 -3.52 2.22
N ASP A 33 -13.69 -4.04 3.24
CA ASP A 33 -13.12 -3.20 4.31
C ASP A 33 -12.01 -2.28 3.79
N PHE A 34 -11.09 -2.82 2.98
CA PHE A 34 -10.03 -2.05 2.33
C PHE A 34 -10.61 -0.95 1.44
N TRP A 35 -11.58 -1.29 0.60
CA TRP A 35 -12.22 -0.34 -0.30
C TRP A 35 -12.99 0.75 0.45
N ARG A 36 -13.70 0.38 1.52
CA ARG A 36 -14.41 1.35 2.37
C ARG A 36 -13.45 2.34 3.02
N ARG A 37 -12.29 1.88 3.49
CA ARG A 37 -11.24 2.75 4.04
C ARG A 37 -10.61 3.61 2.96
N LEU A 38 -10.24 3.01 1.84
CA LEU A 38 -9.63 3.72 0.71
C LEU A 38 -10.54 4.85 0.23
N THR A 39 -11.84 4.58 0.04
CA THR A 39 -12.82 5.59 -0.40
C THR A 39 -13.20 6.62 0.67
N ALA A 40 -12.95 6.34 1.95
CA ALA A 40 -13.09 7.32 3.02
C ALA A 40 -11.94 8.36 3.02
N ASP A 41 -10.85 8.04 2.32
CA ASP A 41 -9.56 8.70 2.40
C ASP A 41 -9.17 9.24 1.00
N GLU A 42 -9.76 10.38 0.60
CA GLU A 42 -9.62 10.96 -0.76
C GLU A 42 -8.17 11.09 -1.24
N GLU A 43 -7.22 11.49 -0.38
CA GLU A 43 -5.81 11.64 -0.79
C GLU A 43 -5.15 10.29 -1.14
N ILE A 44 -5.49 9.22 -0.40
CA ILE A 44 -4.94 7.88 -0.64
C ILE A 44 -5.62 7.26 -1.85
N TYR A 45 -6.92 7.52 -2.02
CA TYR A 45 -7.68 7.12 -3.20
C TYR A 45 -7.13 7.76 -4.48
N GLU A 46 -6.82 9.07 -4.46
CA GLU A 46 -6.19 9.78 -5.58
C GLU A 46 -4.84 9.13 -5.93
N GLU A 47 -4.02 8.80 -4.93
CA GLU A 47 -2.75 8.08 -5.14
C GLU A 47 -2.94 6.70 -5.76
N PHE A 48 -3.97 5.96 -5.32
CA PHE A 48 -4.28 4.63 -5.84
C PHE A 48 -4.71 4.67 -7.32
N VAL A 49 -5.60 5.60 -7.67
CA VAL A 49 -6.04 5.79 -9.06
C VAL A 49 -4.89 6.26 -9.94
N TYR A 50 -4.09 7.20 -9.47
CA TYR A 50 -2.93 7.68 -10.22
C TYR A 50 -1.91 6.58 -10.47
N TYR A 51 -1.64 5.72 -9.48
CA TYR A 51 -0.76 4.58 -9.67
C TYR A 51 -1.31 3.60 -10.71
N LEU A 52 -2.63 3.35 -10.73
CA LEU A 52 -3.25 2.50 -11.73
C LEU A 52 -3.01 3.01 -13.17
N GLU A 53 -3.05 4.32 -13.38
CA GLU A 53 -2.90 4.93 -14.71
C GLU A 53 -1.44 5.17 -15.10
N HIS A 54 -0.61 5.63 -14.16
CA HIS A 54 0.76 6.05 -14.43
C HIS A 54 1.82 5.01 -14.03
N GLN A 55 1.44 3.99 -13.24
CA GLN A 55 2.36 3.07 -12.54
C GLN A 55 3.41 3.80 -11.68
N ASP A 56 3.08 5.02 -11.26
CA ASP A 56 3.95 5.93 -10.52
C ASP A 56 3.24 6.45 -9.27
N PHE A 57 3.99 6.82 -8.24
CA PHE A 57 3.44 7.30 -6.98
C PHE A 57 3.50 8.82 -6.92
N LEU A 58 2.33 9.45 -6.72
CA LEU A 58 2.26 10.89 -6.43
C LEU A 58 3.05 11.27 -5.16
N CYS A 59 3.18 10.33 -4.21
CA CYS A 59 3.91 10.53 -2.94
C CYS A 59 3.46 11.80 -2.21
N LYS A 60 2.16 12.13 -2.35
CA LYS A 60 1.53 13.30 -1.73
C LYS A 60 1.18 12.99 -0.29
N VAL A 61 0.72 11.77 -0.01
CA VAL A 61 0.36 11.32 1.34
C VAL A 61 1.63 10.95 2.10
N LYS A 62 1.94 11.74 3.12
CA LYS A 62 3.02 11.49 4.06
C LYS A 62 2.46 11.52 5.47
N ILE A 63 2.66 10.44 6.22
CA ILE A 63 2.21 10.31 7.59
C ILE A 63 3.46 10.22 8.46
N GLU A 64 3.63 11.16 9.39
CA GLU A 64 4.83 11.27 10.23
C GLU A 64 6.15 11.29 9.42
N GLY A 65 6.12 11.80 8.18
CA GLY A 65 7.27 11.87 7.28
C GLY A 65 7.50 10.63 6.41
N TYR A 66 6.75 9.55 6.62
CA TYR A 66 6.82 8.32 5.82
C TYR A 66 5.69 8.26 4.79
N GLY A 67 6.03 7.95 3.55
CA GLY A 67 5.06 7.76 2.47
C GLY A 67 4.75 6.29 2.20
N LEU A 68 3.88 6.07 1.21
CA LEU A 68 3.61 4.73 0.70
C LEU A 68 4.88 4.01 0.21
N VAL A 69 5.78 4.76 -0.44
CA VAL A 69 7.05 4.23 -0.96
C VAL A 69 7.95 3.74 0.18
N ASP A 70 8.05 4.48 1.29
CA ASP A 70 8.80 4.05 2.47
C ASP A 70 8.23 2.76 3.05
N LEU A 71 6.90 2.65 3.12
CA LEU A 71 6.21 1.42 3.56
C LEU A 71 6.50 0.24 2.62
N MET A 72 6.57 0.49 1.31
CA MET A 72 6.95 -0.55 0.35
C MET A 72 8.40 -0.97 0.54
N ILE A 73 9.34 -0.03 0.67
CA ILE A 73 10.76 -0.34 0.89
C ILE A 73 10.94 -1.13 2.19
N PHE A 74 10.28 -0.70 3.26
CA PHE A 74 10.31 -1.42 4.55
C PHE A 74 9.77 -2.84 4.42
N GLN A 75 8.67 -3.03 3.67
CA GLN A 75 8.17 -4.37 3.40
C GLN A 75 9.12 -5.20 2.54
N ILE A 76 9.78 -4.62 1.52
CA ILE A 76 10.79 -5.30 0.69
C ILE A 76 11.96 -5.75 1.55
N ASP A 77 12.46 -4.88 2.42
CA ASP A 77 13.60 -5.15 3.27
C ASP A 77 13.28 -6.28 4.26
N HIS A 78 12.11 -6.22 4.91
CA HIS A 78 11.61 -7.27 5.78
C HIS A 78 11.40 -8.60 5.03
N PHE A 79 10.87 -8.56 3.80
CA PHE A 79 10.71 -9.76 2.97
C PHE A 79 12.04 -10.37 2.55
N ARG A 80 13.03 -9.54 2.16
CA ARG A 80 14.39 -9.98 1.80
C ARG A 80 15.09 -10.63 2.99
N ALA A 81 14.86 -10.12 4.20
CA ALA A 81 15.41 -10.71 5.42
C ALA A 81 14.79 -12.07 5.77
N VAL A 82 13.52 -12.30 5.39
CA VAL A 82 12.77 -13.52 5.71
C VAL A 82 12.91 -14.61 4.63
N MET A 83 13.12 -14.24 3.37
CA MET A 83 13.21 -15.18 2.25
C MET A 83 14.51 -15.02 1.46
N ASP A 84 15.48 -15.90 1.75
CA ASP A 84 16.70 -16.13 0.97
C ASP A 84 16.40 -16.92 -0.32
N GLN A 85 15.28 -16.66 -1.03
CA GLN A 85 14.92 -17.44 -2.22
C GLN A 85 14.27 -16.62 -3.34
N ASP A 86 14.90 -16.76 -4.50
CA ASP A 86 14.45 -16.60 -5.88
C ASP A 86 13.55 -15.41 -6.26
N VAL A 87 14.18 -14.50 -6.99
CA VAL A 87 13.69 -13.20 -7.49
C VAL A 87 12.50 -13.32 -8.47
N ALA A 88 12.13 -14.54 -8.89
CA ALA A 88 11.10 -14.77 -9.91
C ALA A 88 9.66 -14.48 -9.43
N ASP A 89 9.37 -14.60 -8.13
CA ASP A 89 8.03 -14.31 -7.56
C ASP A 89 7.83 -12.82 -7.22
N MET A 90 8.83 -11.97 -7.48
CA MET A 90 8.77 -10.54 -7.12
C MET A 90 7.61 -9.79 -7.78
N ARG A 91 7.13 -10.19 -8.96
CA ARG A 91 5.97 -9.54 -9.61
C ARG A 91 4.66 -9.85 -8.89
N LEU A 92 4.40 -11.11 -8.56
CA LEU A 92 3.22 -11.50 -7.79
C LEU A 92 3.27 -10.89 -6.37
N ASN A 93 4.46 -10.87 -5.78
CA ASN A 93 4.68 -10.16 -4.53
C ASN A 93 4.48 -8.65 -4.67
N LYS A 94 4.84 -8.00 -5.79
CA LYS A 94 4.69 -6.55 -5.93
C LYS A 94 3.23 -6.11 -5.77
N ASP A 95 2.29 -6.80 -6.41
CA ASP A 95 0.86 -6.52 -6.29
C ASP A 95 0.35 -6.71 -4.84
N LYS A 96 0.76 -7.82 -4.21
CA LYS A 96 0.45 -8.09 -2.79
C LYS A 96 1.05 -7.05 -1.85
N MET A 97 2.29 -6.65 -2.10
CA MET A 97 3.02 -5.64 -1.31
C MET A 97 2.39 -4.27 -1.47
N LEU A 98 1.91 -3.94 -2.66
CA LEU A 98 1.19 -2.71 -2.91
C LEU A 98 -0.10 -2.67 -2.09
N LEU A 99 -0.90 -3.74 -2.13
CA LEU A 99 -2.11 -3.88 -1.31
C LEU A 99 -1.79 -3.72 0.18
N MET A 100 -0.75 -4.41 0.67
CA MET A 100 -0.31 -4.33 2.05
C MET A 100 0.20 -2.95 2.44
N ALA A 101 0.90 -2.25 1.52
CA ALA A 101 1.40 -0.89 1.74
C ALA A 101 0.25 0.10 1.87
N PHE A 102 -0.73 0.07 0.97
CA PHE A 102 -1.92 0.91 1.07
C PHE A 102 -2.72 0.61 2.35
N HIS A 103 -2.90 -0.67 2.67
CA HIS A 103 -3.58 -1.07 3.90
C HIS A 103 -2.84 -0.58 5.16
N SER A 104 -1.51 -0.66 5.15
CA SER A 104 -0.67 -0.14 6.23
C SER A 104 -0.75 1.37 6.33
N LEU A 105 -0.71 2.09 5.21
CA LEU A 105 -0.84 3.55 5.16
C LEU A 105 -2.19 4.02 5.72
N LEU A 106 -3.29 3.34 5.35
CA LEU A 106 -4.63 3.61 5.89
C LEU A 106 -4.69 3.38 7.41
N ARG A 107 -4.01 2.34 7.91
CA ARG A 107 -3.93 2.07 9.35
C ARG A 107 -3.04 3.09 10.05
N MET A 108 -1.95 3.48 9.43
CA MET A 108 -1.02 4.51 9.89
C MET A 108 -1.70 5.89 9.99
N ARG A 109 -2.66 6.18 9.11
CA ARG A 109 -3.48 7.40 9.19
C ARG A 109 -4.35 7.47 10.44
N LYS A 110 -4.82 6.31 10.92
CA LYS A 110 -5.55 6.23 12.20
C LYS A 110 -4.61 6.17 13.40
N ASP A 111 -3.54 5.41 13.29
CA ASP A 111 -2.62 5.13 14.37
C ASP A 111 -1.19 4.95 13.80
N PRO A 112 -0.40 6.03 13.73
CA PRO A 112 0.93 5.97 13.11
C PRO A 112 2.01 5.44 14.05
N GLU A 113 1.81 5.54 15.37
CA GLU A 113 2.79 5.15 16.39
C GLU A 113 3.42 3.76 16.19
N PRO A 114 2.66 2.66 15.98
CA PRO A 114 3.25 1.34 15.81
C PRO A 114 4.09 1.20 14.54
N PHE A 115 3.72 1.91 13.46
CA PHE A 115 4.45 1.87 12.19
C PHE A 115 5.74 2.68 12.28
N VAL A 116 5.68 3.87 12.86
CA VAL A 116 6.86 4.71 13.13
C VAL A 116 7.84 3.95 14.03
N LYS A 117 7.35 3.29 15.09
CA LYS A 117 8.20 2.47 15.97
C LYS A 117 8.82 1.28 15.23
N ALA A 118 8.08 0.61 14.35
CA ALA A 118 8.63 -0.49 13.54
C ALA A 118 9.72 -0.02 12.58
N MET A 119 9.49 1.10 11.88
CA MET A 119 10.47 1.69 10.96
C MET A 119 11.70 2.24 11.69
N GLN A 120 11.50 2.96 12.80
CA GLN A 120 12.59 3.46 13.65
C GLN A 120 13.36 2.33 14.34
N GLY A 121 12.67 1.26 14.73
CA GLY A 121 13.25 0.07 15.37
C GLY A 121 14.18 -0.70 14.44
N THR A 122 13.85 -0.82 13.14
CA THR A 122 14.73 -1.43 12.14
C THR A 122 15.98 -0.59 11.88
N THR A 123 15.89 0.74 11.96
CA THR A 123 17.06 1.63 11.96
C THR A 123 17.80 1.69 13.31
N GLY A 124 17.33 0.96 14.32
CA GLY A 124 17.76 1.05 15.71
C GLY A 124 18.54 -0.16 16.21
N THR A 125 19.46 -0.72 15.43
CA THR A 125 20.60 -1.50 15.97
C THR A 125 21.89 -0.94 15.39
N ASP A 126 22.15 0.34 15.64
CA ASP A 126 23.50 0.86 15.85
C ASP A 126 23.40 2.14 16.71
N ARG A 127 23.09 1.94 17.99
CA ARG A 127 23.58 2.85 19.03
C ARG A 127 24.70 2.10 19.73
N GLN A 128 25.88 2.06 19.11
CA GLN A 128 27.09 1.86 19.87
C GLN A 128 27.48 3.21 20.48
N ILE A 129 27.17 3.32 21.77
CA ILE A 129 27.79 4.23 22.74
C ILE A 129 29.30 4.00 22.82
#